data_AF-A0A382QU71-F1
#
_entry.id   AF-A0A382QU71-F1
#
_cell.length_a   1.000
_cell.length_b   1.000
_cell.length_c   1.000
_cell.angle_alpha   90.00
_cell.angle_beta   90.00
_cell.angle_gamma   90.00
#
_symmetry.space_group_name_H-M   'P 1'
#
loop_
_entity.id
_entity.type
_entity.pdbx_description
1 polymer ?
#
loop_
_entity_poly.entity_id
_entity_poly.type
_entity_poly.pdbx_seq_one_letter_code
_entity_poly.pdbx_strand_id
1 'polypeptide(L)'
;VTTYSGLRGLPYKEPESIEEWLEKIGIAQAYATVFTWETEKVHSEYEELFDRVEASTERINSISSEFQQISQVRLEYMQKNGIEKWSDLDSGDDAEHLAMKEKFSEDIRVINSKGNNLKKVRSETTLPLALLTGIIDGSYTNFDSIIDDERRTQGIMSTNSHDLLWQVIGPIHNAYWSIYPRLV
;
A
#
# COMPACT_ATOMS: atom_id res chain seq x y z
N VAL A 1 0.84 -4.98 -3.71
CA VAL A 1 -0.41 -5.75 -3.85
C VAL A 1 -0.15 -7.12 -3.28
N THR A 2 -0.31 -7.28 -1.97
CA THR A 2 -0.40 -8.59 -1.34
C THR A 2 -1.87 -8.98 -1.44
N THR A 3 -2.25 -9.51 -2.60
CA THR A 3 -3.57 -10.13 -2.72
C THR A 3 -3.58 -11.32 -1.77
N TYR A 4 -4.36 -11.21 -0.71
CA TYR A 4 -4.86 -12.30 0.14
C TYR A 4 -5.75 -13.28 -0.68
N SER A 5 -5.50 -13.42 -1.99
CA SER A 5 -6.23 -14.27 -2.93
C SER A 5 -5.74 -15.72 -2.89
N GLY A 6 -4.64 -16.01 -2.19
CA GLY A 6 -4.11 -17.37 -2.01
C GLY A 6 -4.82 -18.21 -0.95
N LEU A 7 -5.77 -17.63 -0.20
CA LEU A 7 -6.43 -18.28 0.95
C LEU A 7 -7.91 -18.61 0.72
N ARG A 8 -8.38 -18.64 -0.54
CA ARG A 8 -9.69 -19.26 -0.81
C ARG A 8 -9.57 -20.78 -0.72
N GLY A 9 -9.97 -21.34 0.43
CA GLY A 9 -10.23 -22.78 0.60
C GLY A 9 -9.21 -23.58 1.41
N LEU A 10 -8.20 -22.94 2.00
CA LEU A 10 -7.33 -23.59 2.99
C LEU A 10 -7.81 -23.25 4.41
N PRO A 11 -7.86 -24.21 5.35
CA PRO A 11 -8.24 -23.92 6.73
C PRO A 11 -7.22 -22.95 7.34
N TYR A 12 -7.72 -21.95 8.06
CA TYR A 12 -6.88 -21.03 8.84
C TYR A 12 -5.93 -21.84 9.73
N LYS A 13 -4.62 -21.64 9.54
CA LYS A 13 -3.61 -22.11 10.48
C LYS A 13 -3.26 -20.94 11.40
N GLU A 14 -3.71 -21.08 12.64
CA GLU A 14 -3.37 -20.19 13.76
C GLU A 14 -1.86 -20.18 13.98
N PRO A 15 -1.22 -19.01 14.03
CA PRO A 15 0.19 -18.87 14.43
C PRO A 15 0.40 -19.32 15.88
N GLU A 16 1.55 -19.89 16.18
CA GLU A 16 1.91 -20.38 17.51
C GLU A 16 2.29 -19.23 18.47
N SER A 17 2.68 -18.07 17.93
CA SER A 17 3.03 -16.88 18.72
C SER A 17 2.83 -15.58 17.95
N ILE A 18 2.91 -14.45 18.68
CA ILE A 18 2.86 -13.11 18.08
C ILE A 18 4.03 -12.88 17.13
N GLU A 19 5.22 -13.42 17.42
CA GLU A 19 6.39 -13.32 16.56
C GLU A 19 6.18 -14.02 15.21
N GLU A 20 5.64 -15.24 15.22
CA GLU A 20 5.30 -15.97 13.99
C GLU A 20 4.24 -15.19 13.18
N TRP A 21 3.24 -14.65 13.88
CA TRP A 21 2.21 -13.85 13.24
C TRP A 21 2.78 -12.59 12.59
N LEU A 22 3.61 -11.82 13.30
CA LEU A 22 4.26 -10.61 12.78
C LEU A 22 5.10 -10.89 11.54
N GLU A 23 5.86 -11.99 11.54
CA GLU A 23 6.64 -12.43 10.37
C GLU A 23 5.74 -12.72 9.17
N LYS A 24 4.65 -13.46 9.38
CA LYS A 24 3.70 -13.85 8.33
C LYS A 24 3.02 -12.65 7.66
N ILE A 25 2.68 -11.61 8.44
CA ILE A 25 2.01 -10.41 7.91
C ILE A 25 2.99 -9.32 7.46
N GLY A 26 4.27 -9.43 7.81
CA GLY A 26 5.31 -8.47 7.42
C GLY A 26 5.39 -7.24 8.32
N ILE A 27 5.05 -7.36 9.61
CA ILE A 27 5.31 -6.33 10.62
C ILE A 27 6.64 -6.63 11.33
N ALA A 28 7.39 -5.59 11.70
CA ALA A 28 8.66 -5.74 12.38
C ALA A 28 8.52 -6.45 13.75
N GLN A 29 9.50 -7.28 14.11
CA GLN A 29 9.54 -7.99 15.40
C GLN A 29 9.59 -7.07 16.61
N ALA A 30 9.89 -5.78 16.43
CA ALA A 30 9.81 -4.76 17.48
C ALA A 30 8.40 -4.68 18.10
N TYR A 31 7.34 -5.04 17.37
CA TYR A 31 5.95 -5.04 17.85
C TYR A 31 5.56 -6.32 18.62
N ALA A 32 6.46 -7.29 18.82
CA ALA A 32 6.13 -8.53 19.56
C ALA A 32 5.69 -8.26 21.01
N THR A 33 6.12 -7.14 21.58
CA THR A 33 5.76 -6.71 22.94
C THR A 33 4.72 -5.58 22.97
N VAL A 34 4.04 -5.31 21.85
CA VAL A 34 3.17 -4.13 21.72
C VAL A 34 2.09 -4.03 22.80
N PHE A 35 1.57 -5.17 23.26
CA PHE A 35 0.56 -5.23 24.34
C PHE A 35 1.10 -4.91 25.74
N THR A 36 2.42 -4.85 25.91
CA THR A 36 3.05 -4.43 27.17
C THR A 36 3.60 -3.02 27.09
N TRP A 37 3.36 -2.30 25.98
CA TRP A 37 3.79 -0.92 25.85
C TRP A 37 2.90 0.00 26.69
N GLU A 38 3.50 1.05 27.23
CA GLU A 38 2.74 2.14 27.85
C GLU A 38 1.91 2.87 26.80
N THR A 39 0.74 3.37 27.20
CA THR A 39 -0.17 4.10 26.31
C THR A 39 0.52 5.26 25.58
N GLU A 40 1.38 6.01 26.28
CA GLU A 40 2.13 7.11 25.67
C GLU A 40 3.02 6.65 24.51
N LYS A 41 3.67 5.49 24.65
CA LYS A 41 4.50 4.89 23.61
C LYS A 41 3.66 4.42 22.42
N VAL A 42 2.51 3.81 22.66
CA VAL A 42 1.58 3.37 21.61
C VAL A 42 1.12 4.58 20.79
N HIS A 43 0.74 5.67 21.46
CA HIS A 43 0.30 6.90 20.81
C HIS A 43 1.43 7.61 20.03
N SER A 44 2.64 7.70 20.61
CA SER A 44 3.76 8.35 19.91
C SER A 44 4.16 7.58 18.65
N GLU A 45 4.23 6.25 18.73
CA GLU A 45 4.55 5.41 17.57
C GLU A 45 3.45 5.52 16.51
N TYR A 46 2.17 5.57 16.92
CA TYR A 46 1.05 5.78 16.02
C TYR A 46 1.20 7.09 15.23
N GLU A 47 1.44 8.22 15.91
CA GLU A 47 1.58 9.52 15.25
C GLU A 47 2.78 9.53 14.28
N GLU A 48 3.91 8.92 14.66
CA GLU A 48 5.06 8.82 13.76
C GLU A 48 4.75 7.99 12.49
N LEU A 49 4.06 6.87 12.63
CA LEU A 49 3.66 6.05 11.50
C LEU A 49 2.63 6.78 10.63
N PHE A 50 1.71 7.52 11.25
CA PHE A 50 0.70 8.32 10.57
C PHE A 50 1.35 9.40 9.70
N ASP A 51 2.26 10.20 10.27
CA ASP A 51 3.01 11.23 9.54
C ASP A 51 3.79 10.63 8.35
N ARG A 52 4.38 9.44 8.52
CA ARG A 52 5.08 8.73 7.43
C ARG A 52 4.13 8.28 6.31
N VAL A 53 2.92 7.84 6.65
CA VAL A 53 1.88 7.46 5.67
C VAL A 53 1.36 8.68 4.92
N GLU A 54 1.11 9.79 5.61
CA GLU A 54 0.70 11.06 4.99
C GLU A 54 1.79 11.57 4.03
N ALA A 55 3.03 11.69 4.49
CA ALA A 55 4.15 12.13 3.65
C ALA A 55 4.36 11.21 2.43
N SER A 56 4.18 9.90 2.59
CA SER A 56 4.25 8.96 1.47
C SER A 56 3.09 9.16 0.49
N THR A 57 1.88 9.44 0.98
CA THR A 57 0.70 9.68 0.16
C THR A 57 0.84 10.98 -0.65
N GLU A 58 1.31 12.06 -0.03
CA GLU A 58 1.61 13.31 -0.73
C GLU A 58 2.65 13.10 -1.84
N ARG A 59 3.74 12.38 -1.57
CA ARG A 59 4.77 12.07 -2.57
C ARG A 59 4.23 11.21 -3.71
N ILE A 60 3.37 10.23 -3.41
CA ILE A 60 2.70 9.41 -4.44
C ILE A 60 1.81 10.27 -5.33
N ASN A 61 1.10 11.25 -4.77
CA ASN A 61 0.26 12.18 -5.53
C ASN A 61 1.11 13.09 -6.42
N SER A 62 2.25 13.60 -5.90
CA SER A 62 3.22 14.36 -6.70
C SER A 62 3.75 13.55 -7.88
N ILE A 63 4.19 12.32 -7.64
CA ILE A 63 4.70 11.42 -8.69
C ILE A 63 3.61 11.09 -9.72
N SER A 64 2.37 10.90 -9.27
CA SER A 64 1.25 10.68 -10.19
C SER A 64 1.04 11.88 -11.10
N SER A 65 1.21 13.09 -10.57
CA SER A 65 1.11 14.34 -11.34
C SER A 65 2.28 14.51 -12.33
N GLU A 66 3.51 14.21 -11.90
CA GLU A 66 4.69 14.18 -12.77
C GLU A 66 4.53 13.16 -13.91
N PHE A 67 3.96 11.97 -13.64
CA PHE A 67 3.69 10.96 -14.66
C PHE A 67 2.67 11.46 -15.69
N GLN A 68 1.61 12.14 -15.24
CA GLN A 68 0.63 12.76 -16.13
C GLN A 68 1.28 13.83 -17.02
N GLN A 69 2.19 14.64 -16.46
CA GLN A 69 2.94 15.63 -17.24
C GLN A 69 3.83 14.97 -18.31
N ILE A 70 4.59 13.93 -17.96
CA ILE A 70 5.41 13.19 -18.94
C ILE A 70 4.51 12.59 -20.04
N SER A 71 3.37 12.01 -19.66
CA SER A 71 2.40 11.46 -20.60
C SER A 71 1.85 12.55 -21.54
N GLN A 72 1.54 13.72 -21.02
CA GLN A 72 1.05 14.86 -21.80
C GLN A 72 2.11 15.37 -22.80
N VAL A 73 3.34 15.60 -22.33
CA VAL A 73 4.47 16.03 -23.19
C VAL A 73 4.75 15.01 -24.29
N ARG A 74 4.65 13.71 -23.98
CA ARG A 74 4.77 12.63 -24.96
C ARG A 74 3.70 12.74 -26.06
N LEU A 75 2.44 12.95 -25.68
CA LEU A 75 1.33 13.09 -26.62
C LEU A 75 1.46 14.34 -27.48
N GLU A 76 1.87 15.47 -26.89
CA GLU A 76 2.13 16.72 -27.61
C GLU A 76 3.26 16.57 -28.62
N TYR A 77 4.33 15.87 -28.24
CA TYR A 77 5.44 15.55 -29.15
C TYR A 77 4.95 14.70 -30.33
N MET A 78 4.18 13.64 -30.05
CA MET A 78 3.63 12.78 -31.11
C MET A 78 2.73 13.58 -32.07
N GLN A 79 1.82 14.39 -31.53
CA GLN A 79 0.90 15.21 -32.34
C GLN A 79 1.66 16.23 -33.20
N LYS A 80 2.65 16.93 -32.62
CA LYS A 80 3.44 17.94 -33.33
C LYS A 80 4.21 17.36 -34.53
N ASN A 81 4.64 16.12 -34.42
CA ASN A 81 5.44 15.45 -35.45
C ASN A 81 4.63 14.48 -36.33
N GLY A 82 3.29 14.47 -36.20
CA GLY A 82 2.43 13.61 -37.02
C GLY A 82 2.61 12.10 -36.74
N ILE A 83 3.11 11.74 -35.56
CA ILE A 83 3.35 10.34 -35.18
C ILE A 83 2.06 9.78 -34.57
N GLU A 84 1.36 8.92 -35.30
CA GLU A 84 0.19 8.23 -34.75
C GLU A 84 0.60 7.13 -33.77
N LYS A 85 1.64 6.35 -34.12
CA LYS A 85 2.17 5.27 -33.28
C LYS A 85 3.68 5.18 -33.38
N TRP A 86 4.31 4.94 -32.24
CA TRP A 86 5.74 4.69 -32.14
C TRP A 86 6.23 3.43 -32.86
N SER A 87 5.32 2.54 -33.29
CA SER A 87 5.62 1.34 -34.07
C SER A 87 5.88 1.63 -35.54
N ASP A 88 5.40 2.77 -36.02
CA ASP A 88 5.36 3.08 -37.45
C ASP A 88 6.63 3.85 -37.90
N LEU A 89 7.51 4.18 -36.93
CA LEU A 89 8.78 4.84 -37.16
C LEU A 89 9.81 3.88 -37.76
N ASP A 90 10.50 4.33 -38.80
CA ASP A 90 11.60 3.62 -39.43
C ASP A 90 12.96 3.97 -38.81
N SER A 91 13.81 2.95 -38.64
CA SER A 91 15.12 3.13 -38.01
C SER A 91 16.14 3.94 -38.83
N GLY A 92 15.93 4.06 -40.15
CA GLY A 92 16.78 4.86 -41.03
C GLY A 92 16.38 6.34 -41.05
N ASP A 93 15.09 6.61 -41.22
CA ASP A 93 14.59 7.97 -41.46
C ASP A 93 14.15 8.70 -40.16
N ASP A 94 13.76 7.97 -39.11
CA ASP A 94 13.15 8.55 -37.90
C ASP A 94 14.06 8.49 -36.65
N ALA A 95 15.38 8.51 -36.84
CA ALA A 95 16.37 8.33 -35.76
C ALA A 95 16.14 9.30 -34.57
N GLU A 96 15.79 10.56 -34.83
CA GLU A 96 15.51 11.56 -33.78
C GLU A 96 14.24 11.22 -32.97
N HIS A 97 13.19 10.74 -33.64
CA HIS A 97 11.94 10.36 -33.00
C HIS A 97 12.09 9.09 -32.17
N LEU A 98 12.90 8.14 -32.63
CA LEU A 98 13.26 6.94 -31.88
C LEU A 98 14.08 7.28 -30.62
N ALA A 99 15.02 8.23 -30.70
CA ALA A 99 15.75 8.70 -29.52
C ALA A 99 14.80 9.35 -28.49
N MET A 100 13.82 10.15 -28.95
CA MET A 100 12.81 10.74 -28.07
C MET A 100 11.87 9.70 -27.46
N LYS A 101 11.47 8.68 -28.22
CA LYS A 101 10.69 7.54 -27.70
C LYS A 101 11.43 6.83 -26.58
N GLU A 102 12.73 6.60 -26.74
CA GLU A 102 13.55 5.95 -25.72
C GLU A 102 13.64 6.82 -24.46
N LYS A 103 13.87 8.13 -24.63
CA LYS A 103 13.87 9.08 -23.51
C LYS A 103 12.55 9.05 -22.73
N PHE A 104 11.40 9.14 -23.42
CA PHE A 104 10.10 9.06 -22.75
C PHE A 104 9.89 7.72 -22.04
N SER A 105 10.35 6.62 -22.64
CA SER A 105 10.24 5.28 -22.06
C SER A 105 11.05 5.17 -20.78
N GLU A 106 12.27 5.72 -20.76
CA GLU A 106 13.12 5.74 -19.56
C GLU A 106 12.54 6.67 -18.48
N ASP A 107 12.08 7.87 -18.84
CA ASP A 107 11.43 8.78 -17.89
C ASP A 107 10.21 8.11 -17.21
N ILE A 108 9.37 7.42 -18.01
CA ILE A 108 8.23 6.63 -17.53
C ILE A 108 8.67 5.47 -16.63
N ARG A 109 9.77 4.80 -16.97
CA ARG A 109 10.30 3.69 -16.18
C ARG A 109 10.80 4.18 -14.82
N VAL A 110 11.57 5.27 -14.80
CA VAL A 110 12.11 5.89 -13.58
C VAL A 110 10.99 6.33 -12.66
N ILE A 111 9.98 7.03 -13.19
CA ILE A 111 8.88 7.54 -12.36
C ILE A 111 8.01 6.42 -11.81
N ASN A 112 7.74 5.37 -12.61
CA ASN A 112 7.02 4.19 -12.14
C ASN A 112 7.80 3.44 -11.04
N SER A 113 9.12 3.32 -11.18
CA SER A 113 9.98 2.73 -10.16
C SER A 113 9.89 3.50 -8.84
N LYS A 114 10.01 4.84 -8.89
CA LYS A 114 9.84 5.70 -7.70
C LYS A 114 8.47 5.54 -7.07
N GLY A 115 7.40 5.59 -7.88
CA GLY A 115 6.02 5.43 -7.40
C GLY A 115 5.77 4.07 -6.76
N ASN A 116 6.28 2.99 -7.34
CA ASN A 116 6.14 1.64 -6.80
C ASN A 116 6.89 1.47 -5.49
N ASN A 117 8.11 2.02 -5.38
CA ASN A 117 8.87 1.99 -4.12
C ASN A 117 8.14 2.74 -3.00
N LEU A 118 7.60 3.93 -3.28
CA LEU A 118 6.83 4.68 -2.28
C LEU A 118 5.52 3.98 -1.88
N LYS A 119 4.81 3.36 -2.83
CA LYS A 119 3.63 2.54 -2.53
C LYS A 119 3.99 1.34 -1.66
N LYS A 120 5.16 0.73 -1.88
CA LYS A 120 5.68 -0.35 -1.04
C LYS A 120 5.95 0.14 0.39
N VAL A 121 6.74 1.20 0.56
CA VAL A 121 7.03 1.81 1.86
C VAL A 121 5.74 2.20 2.61
N ARG A 122 4.79 2.83 1.93
CA ARG A 122 3.49 3.17 2.52
C ARG A 122 2.76 1.93 3.00
N SER A 123 2.71 0.88 2.18
CA SER A 123 2.03 -0.38 2.54
C SER A 123 2.68 -1.03 3.77
N GLU A 124 4.01 -1.05 3.83
CA GLU A 124 4.78 -1.57 4.97
C GLU A 124 4.55 -0.76 6.26
N THR A 125 4.29 0.55 6.13
CA THR A 125 3.99 1.43 7.28
C THR A 125 2.53 1.33 7.72
N THR A 126 1.61 1.04 6.79
CA THR A 126 0.16 1.00 7.08
C THR A 126 -0.23 -0.18 7.98
N LEU A 127 0.47 -1.32 7.88
CA LEU A 127 0.15 -2.52 8.67
C LEU A 127 0.44 -2.32 10.19
N PRO A 128 1.63 -1.84 10.61
CA PRO A 128 1.87 -1.46 11.99
C PRO A 128 0.91 -0.37 12.49
N LEU A 129 0.59 0.63 11.64
CA LEU A 129 -0.38 1.67 11.99
C LEU A 129 -1.75 1.08 12.31
N ALA A 130 -2.24 0.16 11.48
CA ALA A 130 -3.50 -0.54 11.69
C ALA A 130 -3.50 -1.38 12.98
N LEU A 131 -2.40 -2.09 13.28
CA LEU A 131 -2.23 -2.81 14.54
C LEU A 131 -2.35 -1.88 15.74
N LEU A 132 -1.58 -0.78 15.76
CA LEU A 132 -1.64 0.18 16.87
C LEU A 132 -3.02 0.79 17.01
N THR A 133 -3.73 1.01 15.90
CA THR A 133 -5.05 1.61 16.00
C THR A 133 -6.06 0.68 16.66
N GLY A 134 -6.02 -0.62 16.34
CA GLY A 134 -6.86 -1.59 17.04
C GLY A 134 -6.52 -1.72 18.52
N ILE A 135 -5.28 -1.43 18.92
CA ILE A 135 -4.92 -1.35 20.34
C ILE A 135 -5.54 -0.10 20.98
N ILE A 136 -5.46 1.05 20.30
CA ILE A 136 -5.96 2.34 20.80
C ILE A 136 -7.49 2.35 20.90
N ASP A 137 -8.19 1.79 19.92
CA ASP A 137 -9.66 1.72 19.91
C ASP A 137 -10.23 0.59 20.78
N GLY A 138 -9.37 -0.29 21.29
CA GLY A 138 -9.71 -1.41 22.17
C GLY A 138 -10.17 -2.69 21.45
N SER A 139 -10.12 -2.74 20.12
CA SER A 139 -10.41 -3.94 19.33
C SER A 139 -9.38 -5.05 19.56
N TYR A 140 -8.12 -4.68 19.80
CA TYR A 140 -7.00 -5.58 20.07
C TYR A 140 -6.49 -5.35 21.49
N THR A 141 -6.94 -6.18 22.42
CA THR A 141 -6.54 -6.12 23.85
C THR A 141 -5.38 -7.06 24.18
N ASN A 142 -5.20 -8.10 23.37
CA ASN A 142 -4.15 -9.10 23.46
C ASN A 142 -3.99 -9.86 22.14
N PHE A 143 -3.04 -10.79 22.07
CA PHE A 143 -2.81 -11.58 20.87
C PHE A 143 -4.03 -12.42 20.47
N ASP A 144 -4.74 -13.04 21.43
CA ASP A 144 -5.94 -13.84 21.16
C ASP A 144 -7.02 -13.03 20.42
N SER A 145 -7.19 -11.75 20.79
CA SER A 145 -8.16 -10.86 20.12
C SER A 145 -7.82 -10.57 18.65
N ILE A 146 -6.52 -10.56 18.29
CA ILE A 146 -6.08 -10.48 16.89
C ILE A 146 -6.42 -11.78 16.16
N ILE A 147 -6.11 -12.92 16.77
CA ILE A 147 -6.37 -14.24 16.18
C ILE A 147 -7.87 -14.48 15.95
N ASP A 148 -8.71 -14.06 16.90
CA ASP A 148 -10.17 -14.12 16.74
C ASP A 148 -10.65 -13.24 15.58
N ASP A 149 -10.06 -12.06 15.39
CA ASP A 149 -10.32 -11.20 14.24
C ASP A 149 -9.89 -11.84 12.91
N GLU A 150 -8.69 -12.42 12.83
CA GLU A 150 -8.22 -13.15 11.66
C GLU A 150 -9.16 -14.33 11.31
N ARG A 151 -9.54 -15.12 12.32
CA ARG A 151 -10.40 -16.29 12.17
C ARG A 151 -11.78 -15.89 11.65
N ARG A 152 -12.36 -14.80 12.17
CA ARG A 152 -13.62 -14.24 11.65
C ARG A 152 -13.46 -13.78 10.21
N THR A 153 -12.34 -13.16 9.89
CA THR A 153 -12.10 -12.58 8.57
C THR A 153 -11.88 -13.63 7.46
N GLN A 154 -11.18 -14.73 7.76
CA GLN A 154 -10.85 -15.77 6.77
C GLN A 154 -12.05 -16.51 6.18
N GLY A 155 -13.24 -16.44 6.80
CA GLY A 155 -14.48 -17.00 6.27
C GLY A 155 -15.40 -16.00 5.55
N ILE A 156 -15.08 -14.71 5.59
CA ILE A 156 -16.07 -13.63 5.35
C ILE A 156 -15.63 -12.68 4.21
N MET A 157 -14.38 -12.75 3.75
CA MET A 157 -13.87 -11.81 2.72
C MET A 157 -14.56 -11.94 1.35
N SER A 158 -15.63 -11.16 1.18
CA SER A 158 -16.18 -10.73 -0.10
C SER A 158 -15.16 -9.85 -0.82
N THR A 159 -14.97 -10.03 -2.14
CA THR A 159 -14.14 -9.09 -2.94
C THR A 159 -14.84 -7.74 -3.18
N ASN A 160 -16.06 -7.56 -2.68
CA ASN A 160 -16.81 -6.32 -2.79
C ASN A 160 -16.49 -5.41 -1.60
N SER A 161 -15.77 -4.32 -1.82
CA SER A 161 -15.45 -3.33 -0.79
C SER A 161 -16.68 -2.61 -0.23
N HIS A 162 -17.86 -2.67 -0.85
CA HIS A 162 -19.08 -1.99 -0.34
C HIS A 162 -19.91 -2.87 0.61
N ASP A 163 -19.40 -4.05 0.97
CA ASP A 163 -20.07 -4.98 1.85
C ASP A 163 -20.09 -4.45 3.30
N LEU A 164 -21.25 -4.50 3.97
CA LEU A 164 -21.36 -4.15 5.39
C LEU A 164 -20.48 -5.06 6.27
N LEU A 165 -20.08 -6.23 5.75
CA LEU A 165 -19.11 -7.12 6.39
C LEU A 165 -17.74 -6.47 6.61
N TRP A 166 -17.37 -5.46 5.83
CA TRP A 166 -16.18 -4.68 6.15
C TRP A 166 -16.35 -3.92 7.46
N GLN A 167 -17.54 -3.56 7.92
CA GLN A 167 -17.70 -2.84 9.21
C GLN A 167 -17.42 -3.72 10.45
N VAL A 168 -17.31 -5.04 10.29
CA VAL A 168 -17.10 -6.00 11.41
C VAL A 168 -15.71 -6.63 11.41
N ILE A 169 -14.86 -6.28 10.44
CA ILE A 169 -13.48 -6.75 10.32
C ILE A 169 -12.56 -5.75 11.01
N GLY A 170 -11.66 -6.23 11.85
CA GLY A 170 -10.76 -5.39 12.61
C GLY A 170 -9.73 -4.62 11.75
N PRO A 171 -9.06 -3.64 12.36
CA PRO A 171 -8.27 -2.63 11.67
C PRO A 171 -7.23 -3.17 10.67
N ILE A 172 -6.59 -4.30 10.97
CA ILE A 172 -5.50 -4.88 10.15
C ILE A 172 -5.99 -5.36 8.80
N HIS A 173 -7.22 -5.86 8.73
CA HIS A 173 -7.77 -6.47 7.51
C HIS A 173 -8.67 -5.53 6.74
N ASN A 174 -8.92 -4.32 7.23
CA ASN A 174 -9.99 -3.48 6.74
C ASN A 174 -9.50 -2.31 5.88
N ALA A 175 -9.85 -2.34 4.59
CA ALA A 175 -9.46 -1.29 3.64
C ALA A 175 -9.96 0.11 4.04
N TYR A 176 -11.12 0.21 4.73
CA TYR A 176 -11.67 1.49 5.18
C TYR A 176 -10.88 2.14 6.32
N TRP A 177 -10.11 1.35 7.06
CA TRP A 177 -9.37 1.82 8.23
C TRP A 177 -7.92 2.19 7.88
N SER A 178 -7.56 2.20 6.58
CA SER A 178 -6.39 2.93 6.10
C SER A 178 -6.55 4.47 6.18
N ILE A 179 -7.66 4.95 6.78
CA ILE A 179 -8.12 6.34 6.87
C ILE A 179 -8.38 6.71 8.35
N TYR A 180 -7.51 6.30 9.27
CA TYR A 180 -7.68 6.78 10.64
C TYR A 180 -7.41 8.27 10.76
N PRO A 181 -8.21 9.01 11.53
CA PRO A 181 -7.90 10.39 11.82
C PRO A 181 -6.67 10.47 12.72
N ARG A 182 -5.98 11.61 12.65
CA ARG A 182 -4.99 12.00 13.65
C ARG A 182 -5.61 11.91 15.05
N LEU A 183 -4.87 11.39 16.02
CA LEU A 183 -5.35 11.36 17.39
C LEU A 183 -5.30 12.80 17.93
N VAL A 184 -6.45 13.34 18.32
CA VAL A 184 -6.59 14.70 18.88
C VAL A 184 -6.44 14.66 20.38
#